data_AF-A0A7T7ZXC3-F1
#
_entry.id   AF-A0A7T7ZXC3-F1
#
_cell.length_a   1.000
_cell.length_b   1.000
_cell.length_c   1.000
_cell.angle_alpha   90.00
_cell.angle_beta   90.00
_cell.angle_gamma   90.00
#
_symmetry.space_group_name_H-M   'P 1'
#
loop_
_entity.id
_entity.type
_entity.pdbx_description
1 polymer ?
#
loop_
_entity_poly.entity_id
_entity_poly.type
_entity_poly.pdbx_seq_one_letter_code
_entity_poly.pdbx_strand_id
1 'polypeptide(L)'
;MYKLSSNLNDFNKEQSFENTNQKCIKDIIESCLHNNYDGVQINKILASYNIESIEQLKLYAMDYLLSYANNILDDNIITDSEYYDFSFLKKIFRINEGEFMQHKNFAIREILQQQFLRLYSDNYISHDEAIQSVQLQGLFDLSYDEFETLKKDEIIMALLEGANPEDLDISSLPKGFKL
;
A
#
# COMPACT_ATOMS: atom_id res chain seq x y z
N MET A 1 21.32 -6.76 0.13
CA MET A 1 20.65 -5.90 -0.87
C MET A 1 19.34 -6.60 -1.19
N TYR A 2 18.20 -5.94 -1.00
CA TYR A 2 16.89 -6.56 -1.26
C TYR A 2 16.71 -6.69 -2.77
N LYS A 3 16.15 -7.81 -3.23
CA LYS A 3 15.88 -8.06 -4.64
C LYS A 3 14.38 -7.94 -4.86
N LEU A 4 13.98 -6.99 -5.70
CA LEU A 4 12.59 -6.78 -6.09
C LEU A 4 11.99 -8.04 -6.74
N SER A 5 10.70 -8.28 -6.51
CA SER A 5 10.01 -9.50 -6.97
C SER A 5 9.71 -9.50 -8.47
N SER A 6 9.34 -10.67 -9.00
CA SER A 6 8.82 -10.81 -10.37
C SER A 6 7.47 -10.09 -10.54
N ASN A 7 6.64 -10.05 -9.50
CA ASN A 7 5.31 -9.42 -9.55
C ASN A 7 5.46 -7.92 -9.84
N LEU A 8 6.36 -7.23 -9.13
CA LEU A 8 6.68 -5.83 -9.41
C LEU A 8 7.25 -5.64 -10.83
N ASN A 9 8.08 -6.56 -11.31
CA ASN A 9 8.63 -6.47 -12.66
C ASN A 9 7.53 -6.53 -13.73
N ASP A 10 6.59 -7.46 -13.57
CA ASP A 10 5.51 -7.65 -14.53
C ASP A 10 4.53 -6.48 -14.47
N PHE A 11 4.15 -6.02 -13.27
CA PHE A 11 3.40 -4.78 -13.07
C PHE A 11 4.09 -3.59 -13.77
N ASN A 12 5.39 -3.40 -13.57
CA ASN A 12 6.14 -2.28 -14.14
C ASN A 12 6.19 -2.29 -15.67
N LYS A 13 6.10 -3.45 -16.33
CA LYS A 13 6.03 -3.55 -17.80
C LYS A 13 4.67 -3.13 -18.34
N GLU A 14 3.60 -3.38 -17.59
CA GLU A 14 2.22 -3.09 -17.99
C GLU A 14 1.85 -1.61 -17.80
N GLN A 15 2.57 -0.89 -16.94
CA GLN A 15 2.34 0.53 -16.71
C GLN A 15 2.72 1.40 -17.92
N SER A 16 1.82 2.30 -18.31
CA SER A 16 2.09 3.35 -19.29
C SER A 16 2.73 4.57 -18.61
N PHE A 17 3.97 4.89 -18.98
CA PHE A 17 4.68 6.07 -18.47
C PHE A 17 4.74 7.14 -19.57
N GLU A 18 3.84 8.10 -19.50
CA GLU A 18 3.67 9.09 -20.56
C GLU A 18 4.56 10.31 -20.35
N ASN A 19 4.63 10.80 -19.10
CA ASN A 19 5.37 12.01 -18.76
C ASN A 19 6.81 11.73 -18.30
N THR A 20 7.63 12.79 -18.27
CA THR A 20 9.05 12.73 -17.93
C THR A 20 9.32 12.14 -16.53
N ASN A 21 8.54 12.55 -15.53
CA ASN A 21 8.72 12.10 -14.14
C ASN A 21 8.37 10.62 -13.99
N GLN A 22 7.30 10.19 -14.64
CA GLN A 22 6.87 8.80 -14.75
C GLN A 22 7.95 7.92 -15.40
N LYS A 23 8.52 8.36 -16.52
CA LYS A 23 9.62 7.63 -17.18
C LYS A 23 10.86 7.54 -16.29
N CYS A 24 11.20 8.62 -15.58
CA CYS A 24 12.30 8.60 -14.62
C CYS A 24 12.06 7.60 -13.47
N ILE A 25 10.83 7.56 -12.92
CA ILE A 25 10.44 6.56 -11.92
C ILE A 25 10.61 5.14 -12.47
N LYS A 26 10.15 4.89 -13.70
CA LYS A 26 10.31 3.59 -14.35
C LYS A 26 11.78 3.17 -14.42
N ASP A 27 12.65 4.05 -14.90
CA ASP A 27 14.08 3.75 -15.05
C ASP A 27 14.76 3.51 -13.69
N ILE A 28 14.35 4.22 -12.63
CA ILE A 28 14.81 3.96 -11.26
C ILE A 28 14.40 2.55 -10.81
N ILE A 29 13.14 2.18 -11.00
CA ILE A 29 12.61 0.85 -10.62
C ILE A 29 13.30 -0.25 -11.43
N GLU A 30 13.51 -0.06 -12.73
CA GLU A 30 14.26 -0.98 -13.58
C GLU A 30 15.72 -1.11 -13.11
N SER A 31 16.36 -0.02 -12.72
CA SER A 31 17.72 -0.07 -12.13
C SER A 31 17.74 -0.88 -10.83
N CYS A 32 16.71 -0.73 -10.00
CA CYS A 32 16.54 -1.51 -8.77
C CYS A 32 16.32 -3.01 -9.06
N LEU A 33 15.50 -3.35 -10.06
CA LEU A 33 15.21 -4.73 -10.46
C LEU A 33 16.49 -5.48 -10.93
N HIS A 34 17.41 -4.77 -11.57
CA HIS A 34 18.69 -5.30 -12.02
C HIS A 34 19.77 -5.34 -10.92
N ASN A 35 19.43 -5.05 -9.65
CA ASN A 35 20.37 -4.89 -8.52
C ASN A 35 21.50 -3.87 -8.79
N ASN A 36 21.28 -2.95 -9.72
CA ASN A 36 22.22 -1.91 -10.07
C ASN A 36 21.70 -0.57 -9.53
N TYR A 37 21.45 -0.51 -8.23
CA TYR A 37 20.94 0.70 -7.59
C TYR A 37 21.88 1.11 -6.45
N ASP A 38 22.53 2.25 -6.64
CA ASP A 38 23.19 3.01 -5.61
C ASP A 38 22.88 4.50 -5.81
N GLY A 39 23.29 5.34 -4.86
CA GLY A 39 23.03 6.78 -4.96
C GLY A 39 23.65 7.40 -6.22
N VAL A 40 24.75 6.84 -6.74
CA VAL A 40 25.41 7.34 -7.95
C VAL A 40 24.58 7.03 -9.19
N GLN A 41 24.05 5.82 -9.30
CA GLN A 41 23.22 5.39 -10.42
C GLN A 41 21.87 6.11 -10.44
N ILE A 42 21.24 6.28 -9.27
CA ILE A 42 20.01 7.07 -9.16
C ILE A 42 20.26 8.52 -9.61
N ASN A 43 21.36 9.15 -9.15
CA ASN A 43 21.69 10.51 -9.57
C ASN A 43 21.96 10.64 -11.08
N LYS A 44 22.56 9.61 -11.71
CA LYS A 44 22.73 9.57 -13.18
C LYS A 44 21.39 9.54 -13.90
N ILE A 45 20.45 8.72 -13.42
CA ILE A 45 19.10 8.64 -13.99
C ILE A 45 18.38 9.98 -13.82
N LEU A 46 18.39 10.56 -12.62
CA LEU A 46 17.78 11.88 -12.37
C LEU A 46 18.35 12.95 -13.32
N ALA A 47 19.68 12.98 -13.50
CA ALA A 47 20.36 13.91 -14.39
C ALA A 47 19.94 13.74 -15.87
N SER A 48 19.72 12.50 -16.36
CA SER A 48 19.27 12.29 -17.75
C SER A 48 17.87 12.83 -18.02
N TYR A 49 17.05 13.00 -16.98
CA TYR A 49 15.71 13.57 -17.05
C TYR A 49 15.64 15.05 -16.65
N ASN A 50 16.78 15.70 -16.37
CA ASN A 50 16.86 17.07 -15.81
C ASN A 50 16.11 17.23 -14.49
N ILE A 51 16.15 16.20 -13.64
CA ILE A 51 15.57 16.22 -12.29
C ILE A 51 16.69 16.42 -11.29
N GLU A 52 16.56 17.43 -10.43
CA GLU A 52 17.65 17.81 -9.52
C GLU A 52 17.70 16.92 -8.28
N SER A 53 16.55 16.39 -7.85
CA SER A 53 16.47 15.56 -6.65
C SER A 53 15.32 14.56 -6.70
N ILE A 54 15.49 13.44 -5.99
CA ILE A 54 14.48 12.37 -5.92
C ILE A 54 13.17 12.82 -5.27
N GLU A 55 13.23 13.83 -4.40
CA GLU A 55 12.06 14.42 -3.74
C GLU A 55 11.08 15.04 -4.74
N GLN A 56 11.56 15.52 -5.90
CA GLN A 56 10.67 16.02 -6.96
C GLN A 56 9.78 14.93 -7.55
N LEU A 57 10.20 13.67 -7.47
CA LEU A 57 9.44 12.52 -7.93
C LEU A 57 8.44 12.01 -6.89
N LYS A 58 8.50 12.47 -5.64
CA LYS A 58 7.78 11.87 -4.51
C LYS A 58 6.28 11.72 -4.76
N LEU A 59 5.60 12.78 -5.22
CA LEU A 59 4.15 12.72 -5.47
C LEU A 59 3.79 11.75 -6.61
N TYR A 60 4.61 11.71 -7.67
CA TYR A 60 4.42 10.79 -8.79
C TYR A 60 4.72 9.34 -8.38
N ALA A 61 5.69 9.13 -7.49
CA ALA A 61 5.99 7.83 -6.92
C ALA A 61 4.88 7.35 -5.99
N MET A 62 4.22 8.27 -5.27
CA MET A 62 3.02 7.93 -4.50
C MET A 62 1.87 7.49 -5.40
N ASP A 63 1.66 8.15 -6.54
CA ASP A 63 0.65 7.71 -7.53
C ASP A 63 0.97 6.33 -8.09
N TYR A 64 2.24 6.07 -8.44
CA TYR A 64 2.68 4.74 -8.85
C TYR A 64 2.43 3.69 -7.77
N LEU A 65 2.77 3.99 -6.52
CA LEU A 65 2.57 3.09 -5.39
C LEU A 65 1.09 2.81 -5.14
N LEU A 66 0.19 3.79 -5.29
CA LEU A 66 -1.26 3.53 -5.21
C LEU A 66 -1.73 2.57 -6.30
N SER A 67 -1.26 2.75 -7.54
CA SER A 67 -1.56 1.80 -8.62
C SER A 67 -1.02 0.41 -8.31
N TYR A 68 0.18 0.34 -7.72
CA TYR A 68 0.76 -0.94 -7.32
C TYR A 68 0.00 -1.59 -6.16
N ALA A 69 -0.43 -0.81 -5.15
CA ALA A 69 -1.28 -1.30 -4.06
C ALA A 69 -2.59 -1.90 -4.59
N ASN A 70 -3.24 -1.23 -5.54
CA ASN A 70 -4.44 -1.78 -6.18
C ASN A 70 -4.15 -3.11 -6.91
N ASN A 71 -2.99 -3.25 -7.54
CA ASN A 71 -2.59 -4.50 -8.19
C ASN A 71 -2.30 -5.62 -7.18
N ILE A 72 -1.58 -5.33 -6.09
CA ILE A 72 -1.32 -6.29 -5.00
C ILE A 72 -2.63 -6.77 -4.37
N LEU A 73 -3.63 -5.88 -4.27
CA LEU A 73 -4.88 -6.18 -3.59
C LEU A 73 -5.95 -6.82 -4.51
N ASP A 74 -5.64 -7.03 -5.80
CA ASP A 74 -6.58 -7.57 -6.79
C ASP A 74 -6.88 -9.06 -6.54
N ASP A 75 -5.85 -9.83 -6.17
CA ASP A 75 -5.99 -11.25 -5.80
C ASP A 75 -6.31 -11.45 -4.31
N ASN A 76 -6.51 -10.34 -3.59
CA ASN A 76 -6.92 -10.29 -2.20
C ASN A 76 -5.87 -10.78 -1.18
N ILE A 77 -4.63 -11.02 -1.61
CA ILE A 77 -3.55 -11.58 -0.79
C ILE A 77 -2.27 -10.75 -0.98
N ILE A 78 -1.88 -10.01 0.06
CA ILE A 78 -0.58 -9.35 0.12
C ILE A 78 0.48 -10.41 0.45
N THR A 79 1.33 -10.73 -0.51
CA THR A 79 2.50 -11.58 -0.25
C THR A 79 3.58 -10.78 0.48
N ASP A 80 4.44 -11.48 1.24
CA ASP A 80 5.61 -10.85 1.86
C ASP A 80 6.48 -10.11 0.84
N SER A 81 6.67 -10.68 -0.36
CA SER A 81 7.41 -10.06 -1.45
C SER A 81 6.80 -8.73 -1.90
N GLU A 82 5.48 -8.66 -2.05
CA GLU A 82 4.79 -7.44 -2.47
C GLU A 82 4.86 -6.37 -1.39
N TYR A 83 4.67 -6.77 -0.14
CA TYR A 83 4.83 -5.89 1.02
C TYR A 83 6.25 -5.29 1.09
N TYR A 84 7.27 -6.14 0.91
CA TYR A 84 8.65 -5.69 0.92
C TYR A 84 9.01 -4.83 -0.30
N ASP A 85 8.50 -5.15 -1.49
CA ASP A 85 8.66 -4.34 -2.68
C ASP A 85 8.08 -2.94 -2.46
N PHE A 86 6.84 -2.86 -1.99
CA PHE A 86 6.16 -1.60 -1.69
C PHE A 86 6.95 -0.76 -0.68
N SER A 87 7.35 -1.40 0.44
CA SER A 87 8.14 -0.77 1.50
C SER A 87 9.52 -0.31 1.02
N PHE A 88 10.15 -1.09 0.15
CA PHE A 88 11.44 -0.75 -0.45
C PHE A 88 11.32 0.47 -1.37
N LEU A 89 10.30 0.52 -2.22
CA LEU A 89 10.05 1.66 -3.10
C LEU A 89 9.77 2.95 -2.31
N LYS A 90 8.99 2.89 -1.21
CA LYS A 90 8.82 4.04 -0.30
C LYS A 90 10.16 4.61 0.16
N LYS A 91 11.10 3.73 0.56
CA LYS A 91 12.45 4.13 1.00
C LYS A 91 13.27 4.77 -0.13
N ILE A 92 13.24 4.19 -1.33
CA ILE A 92 13.94 4.73 -2.50
C ILE A 92 13.47 6.15 -2.80
N PHE A 93 12.15 6.37 -2.84
CA PHE A 93 11.56 7.69 -3.14
C PHE A 93 11.49 8.63 -1.94
N ARG A 94 12.10 8.27 -0.80
CA ARG A 94 12.13 9.07 0.44
C ARG A 94 10.74 9.49 0.90
N ILE A 95 9.78 8.58 0.77
CA ILE A 95 8.45 8.72 1.32
C ILE A 95 8.54 8.32 2.79
N ASN A 96 8.44 9.31 3.67
CA ASN A 96 8.47 9.10 5.11
C ASN A 96 7.11 8.66 5.63
N GLU A 97 7.11 8.09 6.82
CA GLU A 97 5.92 7.68 7.56
C GLU A 97 4.90 8.83 7.64
N GLY A 98 3.63 8.53 7.36
CA GLY A 98 2.55 9.51 7.37
C GLY A 98 2.47 10.45 6.15
N GLU A 99 3.55 10.66 5.37
CA GLU A 99 3.49 11.53 4.17
C GLU A 99 2.51 10.97 3.13
N PHE A 100 2.41 9.63 3.04
CA PHE A 100 1.48 8.96 2.14
C PHE A 100 0.03 9.36 2.47
N MET A 101 -0.35 9.28 3.75
CA MET A 101 -1.68 9.67 4.23
C MET A 101 -1.94 11.17 4.12
N GLN A 102 -0.92 12.03 4.27
CA GLN A 102 -1.06 13.48 4.11
C GLN A 102 -1.39 13.89 2.68
N HIS A 103 -0.79 13.22 1.68
CA HIS A 103 -0.94 13.61 0.28
C HIS A 103 -2.00 12.81 -0.47
N LYS A 104 -2.24 11.56 -0.08
CA LYS A 104 -3.10 10.61 -0.81
C LYS A 104 -4.24 10.06 0.04
N ASN A 105 -4.65 10.79 1.09
CA ASN A 105 -5.67 10.36 2.06
C ASN A 105 -6.92 9.75 1.41
N PHE A 106 -7.48 10.44 0.43
CA PHE A 106 -8.72 10.03 -0.23
C PHE A 106 -8.56 8.68 -0.93
N ALA A 107 -7.56 8.54 -1.80
CA ALA A 107 -7.31 7.30 -2.54
C ALA A 107 -7.01 6.12 -1.61
N ILE A 108 -6.25 6.36 -0.53
CA ILE A 108 -5.95 5.32 0.46
C ILE A 108 -7.23 4.88 1.17
N ARG A 109 -8.10 5.83 1.57
CA ARG A 109 -9.39 5.51 2.19
C ARG A 109 -10.28 4.70 1.26
N GLU A 110 -10.32 5.01 -0.03
CA GLU A 110 -11.09 4.24 -1.01
C GLU A 110 -10.58 2.80 -1.12
N ILE A 111 -9.26 2.60 -1.22
CA ILE A 111 -8.65 1.27 -1.25
C ILE A 111 -9.00 0.49 0.02
N LEU A 112 -8.81 1.11 1.18
CA LEU A 112 -9.09 0.48 2.47
C LEU A 112 -10.56 0.13 2.63
N GLN A 113 -11.47 1.01 2.24
CA GLN A 113 -12.90 0.76 2.32
C GLN A 113 -13.32 -0.44 1.46
N GLN A 114 -12.79 -0.55 0.23
CA GLN A 114 -13.04 -1.72 -0.61
C GLN A 114 -12.56 -3.02 0.04
N GLN A 115 -11.37 -2.97 0.67
CA GLN A 115 -10.83 -4.13 1.37
C GLN A 115 -11.64 -4.49 2.62
N PHE A 116 -12.08 -3.51 3.41
CA PHE A 116 -12.92 -3.76 4.60
C PHE A 116 -14.29 -4.33 4.24
N LEU A 117 -14.92 -3.80 3.19
CA LEU A 117 -16.19 -4.35 2.70
C LEU A 117 -16.06 -5.83 2.35
N ARG A 118 -14.94 -6.24 1.74
CA ARG A 118 -14.66 -7.65 1.46
C ARG A 118 -14.42 -8.44 2.74
N LEU A 119 -13.51 -7.92 3.57
CA LEU A 119 -13.05 -8.55 4.80
C LEU A 119 -14.20 -8.89 5.75
N TYR A 120 -15.20 -8.02 5.84
CA TYR A 120 -16.34 -8.19 6.75
C TYR A 120 -17.59 -8.79 6.08
N SER A 121 -17.53 -9.18 4.79
CA SER A 121 -18.72 -9.56 4.01
C SER A 121 -19.38 -10.87 4.43
N ASP A 122 -18.63 -11.80 5.03
CA ASP A 122 -19.11 -13.10 5.49
C ASP A 122 -19.27 -13.17 7.01
N ASN A 123 -19.12 -12.02 7.69
CA ASN A 123 -19.23 -11.85 9.14
C ASN A 123 -18.22 -12.67 9.95
N TYR A 124 -17.10 -13.09 9.34
CA TYR A 124 -16.08 -13.90 10.00
C TYR A 124 -14.67 -13.54 9.49
N ILE A 125 -13.77 -13.19 10.40
CA ILE A 125 -12.36 -12.95 10.09
C ILE A 125 -11.55 -14.19 10.40
N SER A 126 -11.06 -14.84 9.35
CA SER A 126 -10.11 -15.93 9.48
C SER A 126 -8.74 -15.46 9.96
N HIS A 127 -7.90 -16.41 10.39
CA HIS A 127 -6.52 -16.11 10.79
C HIS A 127 -5.70 -15.48 9.66
N ASP A 128 -5.88 -15.97 8.43
CA ASP A 128 -5.17 -15.45 7.27
C ASP A 128 -5.63 -14.02 6.94
N GLU A 129 -6.92 -13.74 7.07
CA GLU A 129 -7.49 -12.39 6.92
C GLU A 129 -7.01 -11.40 7.98
N ALA A 130 -6.85 -11.85 9.23
CA ALA A 130 -6.25 -11.03 10.28
C ALA A 130 -4.79 -10.68 9.95
N ILE A 131 -4.01 -11.61 9.40
CA ILE A 131 -2.63 -11.33 8.92
C ILE A 131 -2.66 -10.32 7.76
N GLN A 132 -3.56 -10.51 6.79
CA GLN A 132 -3.73 -9.60 5.66
C GLN A 132 -4.11 -8.19 6.11
N SER A 133 -4.97 -8.08 7.13
CA SER A 133 -5.38 -6.82 7.76
C SER A 133 -4.18 -6.07 8.35
N VAL A 134 -3.26 -6.78 9.02
CA VAL A 134 -1.99 -6.20 9.54
C VAL A 134 -1.07 -5.75 8.41
N GLN A 135 -0.94 -6.53 7.34
CA GLN A 135 -0.13 -6.14 6.19
C GLN A 135 -0.72 -4.91 5.47
N LEU A 136 -2.04 -4.85 5.32
CA LEU A 136 -2.76 -3.71 4.75
C LEU A 136 -2.56 -2.43 5.57
N GLN A 137 -2.64 -2.53 6.90
CA GLN A 137 -2.30 -1.45 7.81
C GLN A 137 -0.85 -0.96 7.57
N GLY A 138 0.09 -1.90 7.44
CA GLY A 138 1.51 -1.62 7.24
C GLY A 138 1.86 -1.03 5.87
N LEU A 139 1.12 -1.33 4.79
CA LEU A 139 1.37 -0.75 3.46
C LEU A 139 1.28 0.78 3.52
N PHE A 140 0.28 1.31 4.22
CA PHE A 140 0.00 2.74 4.29
C PHE A 140 0.54 3.43 5.56
N ASP A 141 1.35 2.71 6.35
CA ASP A 141 1.94 3.19 7.60
C ASP A 141 0.90 3.77 8.57
N LEU A 142 -0.24 3.09 8.71
CA LEU A 142 -1.31 3.54 9.59
C LEU A 142 -1.02 3.11 11.02
N SER A 143 -1.23 4.04 11.96
CA SER A 143 -1.26 3.67 13.36
C SER A 143 -2.45 2.75 13.65
N TYR A 144 -2.35 2.00 14.75
CA TYR A 144 -3.43 1.12 15.19
C TYR A 144 -4.77 1.86 15.34
N ASP A 145 -4.76 3.01 16.00
CA ASP A 145 -5.96 3.81 16.26
C ASP A 145 -6.59 4.36 14.98
N GLU A 146 -5.76 4.79 14.02
CA GLU A 146 -6.24 5.25 12.71
C GLU A 146 -6.92 4.11 11.96
N PHE A 147 -6.30 2.93 11.93
CA PHE A 147 -6.82 1.77 11.23
C PHE A 147 -8.14 1.26 11.84
N GLU A 148 -8.21 1.13 13.17
CA GLU A 148 -9.45 0.78 13.89
C GLU A 148 -10.57 1.79 13.61
N THR A 149 -10.25 3.09 13.56
CA THR A 149 -11.21 4.13 13.24
C THR A 149 -11.79 3.97 11.83
N LEU A 150 -10.96 3.52 10.87
CA LEU A 150 -11.38 3.33 9.48
C LEU A 150 -12.24 2.07 9.28
N LYS A 151 -12.01 1.00 10.06
CA LYS A 151 -12.81 -0.24 10.00
C LYS A 151 -14.19 -0.12 10.65
N LYS A 152 -14.38 0.90 11.49
CA LYS A 152 -15.49 0.98 12.45
C LYS A 152 -16.87 0.87 11.83
N ASP A 153 -17.11 1.56 10.71
CA ASP A 153 -18.42 1.58 10.08
C ASP A 153 -18.78 0.17 9.58
N GLU A 154 -17.81 -0.55 9.02
CA GLU A 154 -18.02 -1.88 8.43
C GLU A 154 -18.18 -2.94 9.52
N ILE A 155 -17.44 -2.82 10.63
CA ILE A 155 -17.66 -3.63 11.85
C ILE A 155 -19.09 -3.43 12.37
N ILE A 156 -19.58 -2.19 12.44
CA ILE A 156 -20.94 -1.90 12.90
C ILE A 156 -21.97 -2.55 11.98
N MET A 157 -21.78 -2.48 10.66
CA MET A 157 -22.67 -3.13 9.70
C MET A 157 -22.70 -4.65 9.90
N ALA A 158 -21.54 -5.30 9.98
CA ALA A 158 -21.44 -6.75 10.22
C ALA A 158 -22.18 -7.16 11.51
N LEU A 159 -21.99 -6.40 12.60
CA LEU A 159 -22.70 -6.65 13.87
C LEU A 159 -24.22 -6.47 13.75
N LEU A 160 -24.70 -5.49 12.98
CA LEU A 160 -26.13 -5.30 12.72
C LEU A 160 -26.73 -6.43 11.88
N GLU A 161 -25.92 -7.05 11.02
CA GLU A 161 -26.30 -8.23 10.21
C GLU A 161 -26.24 -9.55 11.00
N GLY A 162 -25.80 -9.50 12.25
CA GLY A 162 -25.80 -10.64 13.18
C GLY A 162 -24.45 -11.33 13.33
N ALA A 163 -23.35 -10.69 12.90
CA ALA A 163 -22.01 -11.18 13.18
C ALA A 163 -21.76 -11.33 14.69
N ASN A 164 -21.00 -12.35 15.06
CA ASN A 164 -20.52 -12.52 16.41
C ASN A 164 -19.28 -11.63 16.63
N PRO A 165 -19.24 -10.75 17.64
CA PRO A 165 -18.09 -9.90 17.90
C PRO A 165 -16.75 -10.61 18.04
N GLU A 166 -16.75 -11.84 18.58
CA GLU A 166 -15.53 -12.63 18.77
C GLU A 166 -14.89 -13.06 17.44
N ASP A 167 -15.67 -13.06 16.37
CA ASP A 167 -15.26 -13.49 15.04
C ASP A 167 -14.78 -12.33 14.15
N LEU A 168 -14.76 -11.07 14.63
CA LEU A 168 -14.51 -9.88 13.79
C LEU A 168 -13.11 -9.26 13.91
N ASP A 169 -12.19 -9.89 14.64
CA ASP A 169 -10.83 -9.35 14.91
C ASP A 169 -10.84 -7.87 15.35
N ILE A 170 -11.65 -7.58 16.38
CA ILE A 170 -11.82 -6.24 16.96
C ILE A 170 -11.23 -6.17 18.38
N SER A 171 -10.59 -5.05 18.74
CA SER A 171 -10.09 -4.85 20.11
C SER A 171 -11.17 -4.44 21.10
N SER A 172 -12.25 -3.83 20.60
CA SER A 172 -13.34 -3.35 21.44
C SER A 172 -14.65 -3.30 20.68
N LEU A 173 -15.74 -3.52 21.43
CA LEU A 173 -17.09 -3.39 20.88
C LEU A 173 -17.42 -1.93 20.58
N PRO A 174 -18.02 -1.65 19.40
CA PRO A 174 -18.57 -0.34 19.12
C PRO A 174 -19.62 0.06 20.17
N LYS A 175 -19.67 1.35 20.50
CA LYS A 175 -20.65 1.88 21.47
C LYS A 175 -22.07 1.54 21.02
N GLY A 176 -22.83 0.87 21.88
CA GLY A 176 -24.23 0.49 21.64
C GLY A 176 -24.46 -1.02 21.53
N PHE A 177 -23.40 -1.80 21.31
CA PHE A 177 -23.45 -3.27 21.30
C PHE A 177 -23.11 -3.83 22.70
N LYS A 178 -23.74 -4.95 23.08
CA LYS A 178 -23.46 -5.68 24.33
C LYS A 178 -23.36 -7.17 23.99
N LEU A 179 -22.40 -7.85 24.62
CA LEU A 179 -22.31 -9.31 24.68
C LEU A 179 -23.49 -9.88 25.47
#